data_AF-A0A937AS75-F1
#
_entry.id   AF-A0A937AS75-F1
#
_cell.length_a   1.000
_cell.length_b   1.000
_cell.length_c   1.000
_cell.angle_alpha   90.00
_cell.angle_beta   90.00
_cell.angle_gamma   90.00
#
_symmetry.space_group_name_H-M   'P 1'
#
loop_
_entity.id
_entity.type
_entity.pdbx_description
1 polymer ?
#
loop_
_entity_poly.entity_id
_entity_poly.type
_entity_poly.pdbx_seq_one_letter_code
_entity_poly.pdbx_strand_id
1 'polypeptide(L)'
;MMENEYYQTIDRQGFAEFKDRGSRFLAHAFPISTLDDFKQQLQLLKKEHPKAVHHCFAYRLGLDGNQFRVSDDGEPSGSAGKPILGQIDSKELTNAGIIVVRYFGGTLLGVPGLINAYKSAASMALQMIPVIQKPIEIIYDVNFDYTTMNEVMMVVKQFNCNV
;
A
#
# COMPACT_ATOMS: atom_id res chain seq x y z
N MET A 1 -0.78 11.95 24.55
CA MET A 1 -1.28 11.51 23.24
C MET A 1 -1.54 10.02 23.39
N MET A 2 -2.71 9.50 23.01
CA MET A 2 -2.89 8.04 23.01
C MET A 2 -1.94 7.49 21.95
N GLU A 3 -0.91 6.76 22.36
CA GLU A 3 -0.14 5.93 21.45
C GLU A 3 -1.11 4.89 20.91
N ASN A 4 -1.29 4.86 19.59
CA ASN A 4 -2.08 3.82 18.96
C ASN A 4 -1.35 2.50 19.23
N GLU A 5 -1.96 1.57 19.98
CA GLU A 5 -1.36 0.25 20.21
C GLU A 5 -1.37 -0.62 18.94
N TYR A 6 -2.12 -0.19 17.92
CA TYR A 6 -2.32 -0.92 16.68
C TYR A 6 -2.31 0.00 15.45
N TYR A 7 -2.02 -0.59 14.29
CA TYR A 7 -2.14 0.04 12.98
C TYR A 7 -2.92 -0.84 12.01
N GLN A 8 -3.55 -0.21 11.01
CA GLN A 8 -4.25 -0.92 9.95
C GLN A 8 -3.33 -1.12 8.74
N THR A 9 -3.34 -2.31 8.16
CA THR A 9 -2.58 -2.64 6.96
C THR A 9 -3.28 -3.74 6.16
N ILE A 10 -2.64 -4.19 5.08
CA ILE A 10 -3.04 -5.36 4.29
C ILE A 10 -1.93 -6.41 4.36
N ASP A 11 -2.26 -7.69 4.22
CA ASP A 11 -1.29 -8.80 4.31
C ASP A 11 -1.02 -9.50 2.98
N ARG A 12 -1.82 -9.19 1.95
CA ARG A 12 -1.79 -9.86 0.66
C ARG A 12 -2.08 -8.89 -0.47
N GLN A 13 -1.79 -9.32 -1.69
CA GLN A 13 -2.06 -8.52 -2.87
C GLN A 13 -3.55 -8.56 -3.24
N GLY A 14 -4.11 -7.40 -3.53
CA GLY A 14 -5.45 -7.21 -4.09
C GLY A 14 -5.36 -6.71 -5.53
N PHE A 15 -6.24 -7.21 -6.38
CA PHE A 15 -6.30 -6.83 -7.79
C PHE A 15 -7.72 -6.52 -8.21
N ALA A 16 -7.90 -5.44 -8.97
CA ALA A 16 -9.17 -5.13 -9.61
C ALA A 16 -8.97 -4.43 -10.95
N GLU A 17 -9.92 -4.62 -11.86
CA GLU A 17 -9.99 -3.89 -13.13
C GLU A 17 -11.23 -3.00 -13.18
N PHE A 18 -11.02 -1.72 -13.44
CA PHE A 18 -12.08 -0.74 -13.72
C PHE A 18 -12.02 -0.30 -15.18
N LYS A 19 -13.19 -0.13 -15.82
CA LYS A 19 -13.30 0.31 -17.22
C LYS A 19 -14.18 1.55 -17.33
N ASP A 20 -13.73 2.54 -18.09
CA ASP A 20 -14.52 3.74 -18.41
C ASP A 20 -14.12 4.29 -19.79
N ARG A 21 -15.12 4.52 -20.65
CA ARG A 21 -14.98 5.02 -22.04
C ARG A 21 -13.83 4.34 -22.80
N GLY A 22 -13.81 3.00 -22.74
CA GLY A 22 -12.81 2.15 -23.39
C GLY A 22 -11.45 2.10 -22.69
N SER A 23 -11.16 3.00 -21.76
CA SER A 23 -9.92 2.95 -20.97
C SER A 23 -10.03 1.87 -19.89
N ARG A 24 -8.91 1.21 -19.59
CA ARG A 24 -8.82 0.16 -18.56
C ARG A 24 -7.83 0.62 -17.48
N PHE A 25 -8.21 0.40 -16.23
CA PHE A 25 -7.44 0.76 -15.05
C PHE A 25 -7.27 -0.50 -14.20
N LEU A 26 -6.06 -1.06 -14.20
CA LEU A 26 -5.71 -2.25 -13.44
C LEU A 26 -5.06 -1.82 -12.14
N ALA A 27 -5.77 -1.95 -11.03
CA ALA A 27 -5.29 -1.56 -9.71
C ALA A 27 -4.70 -2.77 -8.98
N HIS A 28 -3.47 -2.61 -8.48
CA HIS A 28 -2.76 -3.57 -7.66
C HIS A 28 -2.50 -2.94 -6.29
N ALA A 29 -3.16 -3.43 -5.25
CA ALA A 29 -2.89 -3.07 -3.86
C ALA A 29 -2.00 -4.15 -3.24
N PHE A 30 -0.96 -3.77 -2.49
CA PHE A 30 -0.01 -4.74 -1.91
C PHE A 30 0.64 -4.21 -0.63
N PRO A 31 0.99 -5.09 0.32
CA PRO A 31 1.77 -4.72 1.50
C PRO A 31 3.17 -4.26 1.10
N ILE A 32 3.70 -3.29 1.84
CA ILE A 32 5.10 -2.85 1.74
C ILE A 32 5.66 -2.65 3.13
N SER A 33 6.87 -3.15 3.38
CA SER A 33 7.63 -2.91 4.61
C SER A 33 8.73 -1.88 4.38
N THR A 34 9.20 -1.75 3.14
CA THR A 34 10.25 -0.82 2.77
C THR A 34 9.93 -0.08 1.47
N LEU A 35 10.69 1.00 1.21
CA LEU A 35 10.67 1.68 -0.08
C LEU A 35 11.17 0.80 -1.23
N ASP A 36 12.00 -0.21 -0.93
CA ASP A 36 12.51 -1.11 -1.96
C ASP A 36 11.43 -2.07 -2.44
N ASP A 37 10.62 -2.62 -1.52
CA ASP A 37 9.47 -3.47 -1.84
C ASP A 37 8.55 -2.79 -2.87
N PHE A 38 8.26 -1.50 -2.63
CA PHE A 38 7.46 -0.70 -3.55
C PHE A 38 8.11 -0.55 -4.93
N LYS A 39 9.42 -0.25 -4.97
CA LYS A 39 10.16 -0.08 -6.23
C LYS A 39 10.21 -1.39 -7.01
N GLN A 40 10.42 -2.52 -6.35
CA GLN A 40 10.43 -3.84 -6.97
C GLN A 40 9.08 -4.14 -7.63
N GLN A 41 7.97 -3.92 -6.90
CA GLN A 41 6.63 -4.14 -7.45
C GLN A 41 6.31 -3.21 -8.63
N LEU A 42 6.73 -1.94 -8.57
CA LEU A 42 6.57 -1.01 -9.69
C LEU A 42 7.34 -1.46 -10.92
N GLN A 43 8.57 -1.94 -10.76
CA GLN A 43 9.36 -2.44 -11.88
C GLN A 43 8.78 -3.73 -12.47
N LEU A 44 8.25 -4.62 -11.62
CA LEU A 44 7.53 -5.81 -12.08
C LEU A 44 6.36 -5.43 -12.98
N LEU A 45 5.46 -4.55 -12.51
CA LEU A 45 4.28 -4.15 -13.27
C LEU A 45 4.65 -3.41 -14.57
N LYS A 46 5.70 -2.59 -14.57
CA LYS A 46 6.21 -1.96 -15.80
C LYS A 46 6.70 -2.98 -16.83
N LYS A 47 7.29 -4.09 -16.39
CA LYS A 47 7.73 -5.19 -17.27
C LYS A 47 6.55 -6.02 -17.78
N GLU A 48 5.54 -6.27 -16.93
CA GLU A 48 4.34 -7.01 -17.29
C GLU A 48 3.40 -6.22 -18.22
N HIS A 49 3.39 -4.89 -18.08
CA HIS A 49 2.50 -3.98 -18.81
C HIS A 49 3.27 -2.96 -19.67
N PRO A 50 4.15 -3.39 -20.61
CA PRO A 50 5.00 -2.48 -21.38
C PRO A 50 4.22 -1.57 -22.35
N LYS A 51 2.95 -1.92 -22.65
CA LYS A 51 2.05 -1.15 -23.51
C LYS A 51 1.12 -0.21 -22.74
N ALA A 52 1.19 -0.19 -21.41
CA ALA A 52 0.41 0.76 -20.62
C ALA A 52 0.96 2.18 -20.78
N VAL A 53 0.07 3.17 -20.71
CA VAL A 53 0.44 4.57 -20.91
C VAL A 53 0.92 5.20 -19.61
N HIS A 54 0.32 4.81 -18.49
CA HIS A 54 0.64 5.35 -17.17
C HIS A 54 0.61 4.24 -16.10
N HIS A 55 1.52 4.36 -15.14
CA HIS A 55 1.65 3.57 -13.92
C HIS A 55 1.56 4.53 -12.73
N CYS A 56 0.38 5.12 -12.54
CA CYS A 56 0.13 6.05 -11.43
C CYS A 56 0.08 5.29 -10.13
N PHE A 57 0.50 5.90 -9.03
CA PHE A 57 0.57 5.20 -7.77
C PHE A 57 0.43 6.11 -6.56
N ALA A 58 0.15 5.47 -5.43
CA ALA A 58 0.41 6.04 -4.12
C ALA A 58 0.85 4.95 -3.14
N TYR A 59 1.55 5.35 -2.09
CA TYR A 59 1.81 4.49 -0.94
C TYR A 59 1.87 5.30 0.34
N ARG A 60 1.68 4.59 1.46
CA ARG A 60 1.94 5.06 2.81
C ARG A 60 2.78 4.03 3.55
N LEU A 61 3.80 4.50 4.25
CA LEU A 61 4.78 3.68 4.96
C LEU A 61 4.96 4.22 6.37
N GLY A 62 5.27 3.35 7.32
CA GLY A 62 5.58 3.74 8.69
C GLY A 62 4.36 4.14 9.52
N LEU A 63 4.59 4.24 10.82
CA LEU A 63 3.53 4.41 11.81
C LEU A 63 3.26 5.89 12.14
N ASP A 64 4.13 6.80 11.70
CA ASP A 64 4.03 8.24 11.96
C ASP A 64 3.04 8.97 11.04
N GLY A 65 2.52 8.29 10.02
CA GLY A 65 1.60 8.88 9.06
C GLY A 65 2.21 9.98 8.19
N ASN A 66 3.54 10.12 8.13
CA ASN A 66 4.19 11.18 7.37
C ASN A 66 4.91 10.69 6.12
N GLN A 67 5.27 9.40 6.07
CA GLN A 67 5.93 8.83 4.90
C GLN A 67 4.89 8.35 3.88
N PHE A 68 4.59 9.22 2.91
CA PHE A 68 3.75 8.86 1.78
C PHE A 68 4.32 9.44 0.49
N ARG A 69 3.90 8.86 -0.63
CA ARG A 69 4.21 9.42 -1.94
C ARG A 69 3.06 9.17 -2.90
N VAL A 70 2.88 10.09 -3.83
CA VAL A 70 1.96 9.98 -4.95
C VAL A 70 2.71 10.23 -6.25
N SER A 71 2.24 9.62 -7.34
CA SER A 71 2.71 9.90 -8.68
C SER A 71 1.56 9.81 -9.67
N ASP A 72 1.42 10.84 -10.49
CA ASP A 72 0.47 10.87 -11.60
C ASP A 72 1.07 10.26 -12.89
N ASP A 73 2.37 9.94 -12.93
CA ASP A 73 3.06 9.29 -14.06
C ASP A 73 2.74 9.86 -15.46
N GLY A 74 2.59 11.19 -15.57
CA GLY A 74 2.26 11.87 -16.82
C GLY A 74 0.78 12.17 -17.04
N GLU A 75 -0.11 11.69 -16.16
CA GLU A 75 -1.49 12.19 -16.07
C GLU A 75 -1.50 13.66 -15.61
N PRO A 76 -2.61 14.40 -15.86
CA PRO A 76 -2.81 15.72 -15.28
C PRO A 76 -2.56 15.75 -13.77
N SER A 77 -1.93 16.82 -13.29
CA SER A 77 -1.50 16.90 -11.90
C SER A 77 -2.67 16.73 -10.92
N GLY A 78 -2.51 15.79 -9.99
CA GLY A 78 -3.49 15.47 -8.96
C GLY A 78 -4.68 14.64 -9.44
N SER A 79 -4.73 14.20 -10.71
CA SER A 79 -5.87 13.43 -11.22
C SER A 79 -5.77 11.92 -10.97
N ALA A 80 -4.63 11.39 -10.53
CA ALA A 80 -4.42 9.96 -10.33
C ALA A 80 -3.86 9.63 -8.95
N GLY A 81 -2.64 10.08 -8.63
CA GLY A 81 -1.93 9.71 -7.42
C GLY A 81 -2.65 10.14 -6.14
N LYS A 82 -3.19 11.37 -6.10
CA LYS A 82 -3.97 11.86 -4.95
C LYS A 82 -5.26 11.05 -4.72
N PRO A 83 -6.09 10.77 -5.75
CA PRO A 83 -7.22 9.85 -5.62
C PRO A 83 -6.87 8.47 -5.08
N ILE A 84 -5.74 7.89 -5.51
CA ILE A 84 -5.26 6.59 -5.02
C ILE A 84 -4.89 6.69 -3.54
N LEU A 85 -4.09 7.69 -3.15
CA LEU A 85 -3.72 7.92 -1.75
C LEU A 85 -4.95 8.12 -0.86
N GLY A 86 -5.95 8.86 -1.35
CA GLY A 86 -7.18 9.08 -0.62
C GLY A 86 -7.93 7.78 -0.30
N GLN A 87 -7.75 6.71 -1.08
CA GLN A 87 -8.33 5.40 -0.74
C GLN A 87 -7.55 4.67 0.36
N ILE A 88 -6.22 4.78 0.37
CA ILE A 88 -5.36 4.30 1.46
C ILE A 88 -5.74 5.01 2.75
N ASP A 89 -5.80 6.35 2.71
CA ASP A 89 -6.09 7.20 3.86
C ASP A 89 -7.52 7.00 4.38
N SER A 90 -8.51 6.83 3.50
CA SER A 90 -9.91 6.58 3.92
C SER A 90 -10.11 5.27 4.70
N LYS A 91 -9.17 4.34 4.55
CA LYS A 91 -9.13 3.06 5.29
C LYS A 91 -8.07 3.08 6.40
N GLU A 92 -7.47 4.23 6.68
CA GLU A 92 -6.41 4.41 7.69
C GLU A 92 -5.23 3.44 7.52
N LEU A 93 -4.96 3.01 6.28
CA LEU A 93 -3.94 2.02 5.99
C LEU A 93 -2.55 2.63 6.02
N THR A 94 -1.60 1.91 6.62
CA THR A 94 -0.17 2.13 6.42
C THR A 94 0.52 0.85 5.98
N ASN A 95 1.79 0.96 5.61
CA ASN A 95 2.61 -0.13 5.09
C ASN A 95 1.93 -0.79 3.87
N ALA A 96 1.35 0.05 3.01
CA ALA A 96 0.57 -0.36 1.85
C ALA A 96 0.84 0.53 0.64
N GLY A 97 0.94 -0.09 -0.53
CA GLY A 97 1.09 0.57 -1.82
C GLY A 97 -0.04 0.19 -2.76
N ILE A 98 -0.41 1.13 -3.63
CA ILE A 98 -1.33 0.88 -4.74
C ILE A 98 -0.73 1.44 -6.02
N ILE A 99 -0.65 0.60 -7.05
CA ILE A 99 -0.25 0.99 -8.41
C ILE A 99 -1.45 0.75 -9.33
N VAL A 100 -1.80 1.75 -10.11
CA VAL A 100 -2.86 1.67 -11.12
C VAL A 100 -2.25 1.81 -12.50
N VAL A 101 -2.29 0.71 -13.25
CA VAL A 101 -1.82 0.62 -14.63
C VAL A 101 -2.96 1.01 -15.57
N ARG A 102 -2.75 2.04 -16.39
CA ARG A 102 -3.76 2.55 -17.31
C ARG A 102 -3.45 2.18 -18.76
N TYR A 103 -4.42 1.59 -19.42
CA TYR A 103 -4.48 1.48 -20.88
C TYR A 103 -5.47 2.50 -21.44
N PHE A 104 -5.03 3.33 -22.37
CA PHE A 104 -5.88 4.35 -23.00
C PHE A 104 -6.89 3.71 -23.95
N GLY A 105 -8.15 4.16 -23.85
CA GLY A 105 -9.29 3.62 -24.57
C GLY A 105 -9.70 4.32 -25.86
N GLY A 106 -8.91 5.29 -26.34
CA GLY A 106 -9.26 6.11 -27.51
C GLY A 106 -10.16 7.32 -27.22
N THR A 107 -10.76 7.40 -26.03
CA THR A 107 -11.60 8.54 -25.61
C THR A 107 -11.03 9.21 -24.36
N LEU A 108 -10.91 10.54 -24.37
CA LEU A 108 -10.47 11.31 -23.21
C LEU A 108 -11.55 11.34 -22.12
N LEU A 109 -11.13 11.14 -20.86
CA LEU A 109 -12.03 11.18 -19.71
C LEU A 109 -12.16 12.59 -19.10
N GLY A 110 -11.19 13.47 -19.34
CA GLY A 110 -11.04 14.74 -18.61
C GLY A 110 -10.62 14.51 -17.14
N VAL A 111 -10.17 15.57 -16.48
CA VAL A 111 -9.66 15.51 -15.10
C VAL A 111 -10.67 14.89 -14.11
N PRO A 112 -11.97 15.28 -14.11
CA PRO A 112 -12.94 14.66 -13.20
C PRO A 112 -13.14 13.16 -13.44
N GLY A 113 -13.12 12.74 -14.71
CA GLY A 113 -13.27 11.33 -15.07
C GLY A 113 -12.05 10.51 -14.64
N LEU A 114 -10.83 11.05 -14.79
CA LEU A 114 -9.61 10.42 -14.31
C LEU A 114 -9.63 10.24 -12.79
N ILE A 115 -9.98 11.31 -12.05
CA ILE A 115 -10.10 11.27 -10.59
C ILE A 115 -11.04 10.14 -10.16
N ASN A 116 -12.22 10.06 -10.80
CA ASN A 116 -13.20 9.02 -10.48
C ASN A 116 -12.68 7.61 -10.83
N ALA A 117 -12.02 7.44 -11.99
CA ALA A 117 -11.52 6.15 -12.43
C ALA A 117 -10.40 5.62 -11.53
N TYR A 118 -9.40 6.44 -11.19
CA TYR A 118 -8.30 6.07 -10.30
C TYR A 118 -8.79 5.77 -8.88
N LYS A 119 -9.70 6.61 -8.36
CA LYS A 119 -10.36 6.37 -7.06
C LYS A 119 -11.10 5.04 -7.06
N SER A 120 -11.91 4.78 -8.08
CA SER A 120 -12.75 3.58 -8.16
C SER A 120 -11.90 2.31 -8.29
N ALA A 121 -10.89 2.33 -9.16
CA ALA A 121 -9.99 1.19 -9.34
C ALA A 121 -9.25 0.85 -8.03
N ALA A 122 -8.69 1.85 -7.35
CA ALA A 122 -8.01 1.66 -6.07
C ALA A 122 -8.97 1.14 -4.98
N SER A 123 -10.18 1.69 -4.89
CA SER A 123 -11.21 1.22 -3.96
C SER A 123 -11.57 -0.25 -4.20
N MET A 124 -11.77 -0.63 -5.47
CA MET A 124 -12.11 -2.01 -5.84
C MET A 124 -10.98 -2.97 -5.45
N ALA A 125 -9.72 -2.64 -5.72
CA ALA A 125 -8.59 -3.48 -5.33
C ALA A 125 -8.51 -3.69 -3.81
N LEU A 126 -8.77 -2.65 -3.02
CA LEU A 126 -8.83 -2.73 -1.56
C LEU A 126 -10.08 -3.44 -1.02
N GLN A 127 -11.11 -3.69 -1.84
CA GLN A 127 -12.27 -4.49 -1.45
C GLN A 127 -12.05 -5.99 -1.66
N MET A 128 -11.09 -6.35 -2.51
CA MET A 128 -10.75 -7.76 -2.80
C MET A 128 -9.91 -8.43 -1.71
N ILE A 129 -9.46 -7.67 -0.71
CA ILE A 129 -8.59 -8.14 0.37
C ILE A 129 -9.08 -7.59 1.72
N PRO A 130 -8.91 -8.35 2.81
CA PRO A 130 -9.24 -7.85 4.14
C PRO A 130 -8.23 -6.79 4.58
N VAL A 131 -8.73 -5.76 5.26
CA VAL A 131 -7.91 -4.90 6.10
C VAL A 131 -7.70 -5.62 7.42
N ILE A 132 -6.46 -5.62 7.88
CA ILE A 132 -6.07 -6.25 9.14
C ILE A 132 -5.48 -5.22 10.10
N GLN A 133 -5.62 -5.50 11.38
CA GLN A 133 -5.05 -4.71 12.46
C GLN A 133 -3.84 -5.46 13.03
N LYS A 134 -2.71 -4.77 13.16
CA LYS A 134 -1.48 -5.32 13.73
C LYS A 134 -1.02 -4.50 14.93
N PRO A 135 -0.48 -5.13 15.99
CA PRO A 135 0.08 -4.39 17.13
C PRO A 135 1.31 -3.62 16.68
N ILE A 136 1.54 -2.45 17.29
CA ILE A 136 2.82 -1.74 17.16
C ILE A 136 3.82 -2.45 18.06
N GLU A 137 4.86 -3.01 17.46
CA GLU A 137 5.93 -3.71 18.17
C GLU A 137 7.12 -2.76 18.38
N ILE A 138 7.76 -2.86 19.54
CA ILE A 138 9.00 -2.17 19.86
C ILE A 138 10.11 -3.20 19.84
N ILE A 139 11.16 -2.93 19.07
CA ILE A 139 12.33 -3.81 18.99
C ILE A 139 13.20 -3.54 20.22
N TYR A 140 13.52 -4.59 20.96
CA TYR A 140 14.44 -4.57 22.10
C TYR A 140 15.63 -5.46 21.81
N ASP A 141 16.84 -4.94 22.05
CA ASP A 141 18.05 -5.74 22.14
C ASP A 141 18.33 -6.09 23.59
N VAL A 142 18.40 -7.38 23.90
CA VAL A 142 18.65 -7.88 25.26
C VAL A 142 19.96 -8.66 25.27
N ASN A 143 20.90 -8.23 26.12
CA ASN A 143 22.15 -8.93 26.37
C ASN A 143 22.12 -9.53 27.79
N PHE A 144 22.42 -10.82 27.90
CA PHE A 144 22.39 -11.56 29.15
C PHE A 144 23.38 -12.73 29.10
N ASP A 145 23.76 -13.25 30.26
CA ASP A 145 24.66 -14.38 30.35
C ASP A 145 24.00 -15.66 29.83
N TYR A 146 24.72 -16.49 29.09
CA TYR A 146 24.16 -17.72 28.52
C TYR A 146 23.49 -18.64 29.57
N THR A 147 23.95 -18.59 30.82
CA THR A 147 23.36 -19.35 31.94
C THR A 147 21.90 -18.98 32.24
N THR A 148 21.46 -17.76 31.93
CA THR A 148 20.08 -17.29 32.18
C THR A 148 19.16 -17.43 30.95
N MET A 149 19.62 -18.08 29.87
CA MET A 149 18.87 -18.25 28.62
C MET A 149 17.46 -18.82 28.82
N ASN A 150 17.32 -19.86 29.65
CA ASN A 150 16.01 -20.49 29.88
C ASN A 150 15.02 -19.54 30.56
N GLU A 151 15.49 -18.71 31.49
CA GLU A 151 14.68 -17.73 32.21
C GLU A 151 14.23 -16.62 31.26
N VAL A 152 15.15 -16.10 30.43
CA VAL A 152 14.84 -15.08 29.42
C VAL A 152 13.82 -15.62 28.42
N MET A 153 14.01 -16.83 27.89
CA MET A 153 13.07 -17.43 26.95
C MET A 153 11.71 -17.75 27.57
N MET A 154 11.64 -18.03 28.89
CA MET A 154 10.37 -18.15 29.61
C MET A 154 9.62 -16.82 29.63
N VAL A 155 10.31 -15.71 29.96
CA VAL A 155 9.72 -14.37 29.96
C VAL A 155 9.23 -13.98 28.56
N VAL A 156 10.06 -14.16 27.53
CA VAL A 156 9.69 -13.90 26.13
C VAL A 156 8.39 -14.63 25.77
N LYS A 157 8.30 -15.93 26.05
CA LYS A 157 7.09 -16.71 25.77
C LYS A 157 5.90 -16.26 26.59
N GLN A 158 6.11 -15.94 27.87
CA GLN A 158 5.07 -15.47 28.78
C GLN A 158 4.41 -14.17 28.29
N PHE A 159 5.19 -13.28 27.67
CA PHE A 159 4.71 -12.00 27.14
C PHE A 159 4.42 -12.03 25.63
N ASN A 160 4.41 -13.21 24.99
CA ASN A 160 4.16 -13.35 23.55
C ASN A 160 5.09 -12.49 22.67
N CYS A 161 6.33 -12.26 23.11
CA CYS A 161 7.32 -11.53 22.33
C CYS A 161 7.80 -12.38 21.15
N ASN A 162 7.99 -11.74 19.99
CA ASN A 162 8.66 -12.35 18.85
C ASN A 162 10.18 -12.22 19.03
N VAL A 163 10.93 -13.33 18.83
CA VAL A 163 12.41 -13.40 18.89
C VAL A 163 12.98 -13.63 17.50
#